data_AF-A0A536YJY3-F1
#
_entry.id   AF-A0A536YJY3-F1
#
_cell.length_a   1.000
_cell.length_b   1.000
_cell.length_c   1.000
_cell.angle_alpha   90.00
_cell.angle_beta   90.00
_cell.angle_gamma   90.00
#
_symmetry.space_group_name_H-M   'P 1'
#
loop_
_entity.id
_entity.type
_entity.pdbx_description
1 polymer ?
#
loop_
_entity_poly.entity_id
_entity_poly.type
_entity_poly.pdbx_seq_one_letter_code
_entity_poly.pdbx_strand_id
1 'polypeptide(L)' 'MKTYRYNVTVHWGDTDPARIVFYPNYFEWFDQSTRLFFDSVGLDWDSLGKKYGIMGLPIVEAKAR' A
#
# COMPACT_ATOMS: atom_id res chain seq x y z
N MET A 1 -11.89 -5.46 14.74
CA MET A 1 -10.90 -5.46 13.64
C MET A 1 -10.46 -4.02 13.39
N LYS A 2 -9.17 -3.73 13.26
CA LYS A 2 -8.70 -2.36 12.96
C LYS A 2 -8.86 -2.08 11.48
N THR A 3 -9.27 -0.85 11.15
CA THR A 3 -9.37 -0.35 9.78
C THR A 3 -8.49 0.88 9.65
N TYR A 4 -7.77 1.00 8.54
CA TYR A 4 -6.98 2.18 8.19
C TYR A 4 -7.46 2.70 6.82
N ARG A 5 -7.51 4.03 6.67
CA ARG A 5 -7.90 4.68 5.41
C ARG A 5 -6.76 5.57 4.96
N TYR A 6 -6.27 5.31 3.76
CA TYR A 6 -5.29 6.14 3.07
C TYR A 6 -6.01 6.88 1.94
N ASN A 7 -6.07 8.22 2.03
CA ASN A 7 -6.66 9.04 0.99
C ASN A 7 -5.58 9.48 0.00
N VAL A 8 -5.76 9.14 -1.27
CA VAL A 8 -4.86 9.52 -2.36
C VAL A 8 -5.52 10.62 -3.19
N THR A 9 -4.78 11.69 -3.46
CA THR A 9 -5.16 12.68 -4.47
C THR A 9 -4.56 12.25 -5.79
N VAL A 10 -5.41 11.96 -6.78
CA VAL A 10 -4.97 11.58 -8.12
C VAL A 10 -4.59 12.86 -8.88
N HIS A 11 -3.33 12.92 -9.32
CA HIS A 11 -2.80 14.01 -10.13
C HIS A 11 -2.83 13.65 -11.61
N TRP A 12 -2.63 14.64 -12.47
CA TRP A 12 -2.54 14.41 -13.92
C TRP A 12 -1.49 13.34 -14.24
N GLY A 13 -0.32 13.39 -13.59
CA GLY A 13 0.79 12.46 -13.81
C GLY A 13 0.48 10.99 -13.50
N ASP A 14 -0.58 10.74 -12.72
CA ASP A 14 -1.02 9.38 -12.39
C ASP A 14 -1.96 8.79 -13.46
N THR A 15 -2.32 9.60 -14.46
CA THR A 15 -3.35 9.28 -15.45
C THR A 15 -2.84 9.33 -16.88
N ASP A 16 -3.57 8.65 -17.77
CA ASP A 16 -3.39 8.74 -19.21
C ASP A 16 -4.12 9.99 -19.80
N PRO A 17 -3.99 10.26 -21.12
CA PRO A 17 -4.72 11.37 -21.75
C PRO A 17 -6.26 11.29 -21.65
N ALA A 18 -6.82 10.11 -21.37
CA ALA A 18 -8.25 9.92 -21.14
C ALA A 18 -8.67 10.20 -19.68
N ARG A 19 -7.72 10.62 -18.81
CA ARG A 19 -7.91 10.87 -17.36
C ARG A 19 -8.24 9.61 -16.58
N ILE A 20 -7.74 8.47 -17.04
CA ILE A 20 -7.87 7.19 -16.35
C ILE A 20 -6.54 6.89 -15.66
N VAL A 21 -6.60 6.46 -14.40
CA VAL A 21 -5.40 6.08 -13.64
C VAL A 21 -4.68 4.92 -14.34
N PHE A 22 -3.37 5.07 -14.53
CA PHE A 22 -2.53 3.99 -15.02
C PHE A 22 -2.46 2.88 -13.96
N TYR A 23 -2.84 1.66 -14.33
CA TYR A 23 -3.14 0.60 -13.37
C TYR A 23 -2.02 0.27 -12.34
N PRO A 24 -0.71 0.37 -12.64
CA PRO A 24 0.34 0.13 -11.66
C PRO A 24 0.28 1.08 -10.45
N ASN A 25 -0.24 2.30 -10.63
CA ASN A 25 -0.35 3.27 -9.54
C ASN A 25 -1.26 2.75 -8.42
N TYR A 26 -2.30 1.98 -8.75
CA TYR A 26 -3.12 1.33 -7.73
C TYR A 26 -2.31 0.37 -6.86
N PHE A 27 -1.41 -0.42 -7.45
CA PHE A 27 -0.57 -1.36 -6.70
C PHE A 27 0.40 -0.64 -5.77
N GLU A 28 0.98 0.47 -6.23
CA GLU A 28 1.82 1.31 -5.39
C GLU A 28 1.03 1.88 -4.20
N TRP A 29 -0.18 2.41 -4.43
CA TRP A 29 -1.02 2.94 -3.36
C TRP A 29 -1.53 1.85 -2.39
N PHE A 30 -1.75 0.62 -2.87
CA PHE A 30 -2.08 -0.52 -2.00
C PHE A 30 -0.92 -0.92 -1.10
N ASP A 31 0.31 -0.94 -1.62
CA ASP A 31 1.51 -1.20 -0.82
C ASP A 31 1.73 -0.10 0.23
N GLN A 32 1.64 1.17 -0.18
CA GLN A 32 1.72 2.32 0.73
C GLN A 32 0.65 2.26 1.82
N SER A 33 -0.60 1.95 1.48
CA SER A 33 -1.68 1.79 2.47
C SER A 33 -1.42 0.62 3.43
N THR A 34 -0.81 -0.46 2.95
CA THR A 34 -0.43 -1.61 3.79
C THR A 34 0.63 -1.19 4.79
N ARG A 35 1.70 -0.52 4.33
CA ARG A 35 2.75 0.04 5.18
C ARG A 35 2.17 0.94 6.27
N LEU A 36 1.33 1.90 5.88
CA LEU A 36 0.71 2.84 6.80
C LEU A 36 -0.24 2.17 7.81
N PHE A 37 -0.94 1.09 7.42
CA PHE A 37 -1.74 0.30 8.34
C PHE A 37 -0.87 -0.31 9.46
N PHE A 38 0.26 -0.92 9.09
CA PHE A 38 1.21 -1.50 10.03
C PHE A 38 1.86 -0.44 10.94
N ASP A 39 2.23 0.72 10.39
CA ASP A 39 2.73 1.85 11.18
C ASP A 39 1.69 2.32 12.20
N SER A 40 0.41 2.36 11.80
CA SER A 40 -0.66 2.81 12.70
C SER A 40 -0.83 1.94 13.96
N VAL A 41 -0.33 0.70 13.96
CA VAL A 41 -0.34 -0.22 15.13
C VAL A 41 1.02 -0.37 15.79
N GLY A 42 2.00 0.46 15.43
CA GLY A 42 3.36 0.40 15.97
C GLY A 42 4.13 -0.85 15.52
N LEU A 43 3.80 -1.38 14.35
CA LEU A 43 4.47 -2.53 13.75
C LEU A 43 5.10 -2.12 12.42
N ASP A 44 5.95 -1.10 12.45
CA ASP A 44 6.71 -0.72 11.26
C ASP A 44 7.67 -1.85 10.80
N TRP A 45 8.26 -1.77 9.60
CA TRP A 45 9.10 -2.85 9.07
C TRP A 45 10.30 -3.16 9.96
N ASP A 46 10.91 -2.14 10.54
CA ASP A 46 12.02 -2.32 11.48
C ASP A 46 11.56 -3.06 12.74
N SER A 47 10.39 -2.72 13.27
CA SER A 47 9.78 -3.37 14.43
C SER A 47 9.40 -4.81 14.11
N LEU A 48 8.85 -5.06 12.92
CA LEU A 48 8.48 -6.41 12.47
C LEU A 48 9.72 -7.29 12.28
N GLY A 49 10.78 -6.75 11.68
CA GLY A 49 12.06 -7.43 11.54
C GLY A 49 12.68 -7.76 12.91
N LYS A 50 12.76 -6.78 13.81
CA LYS A 50 13.35 -6.97 15.15
C LYS A 50 12.55 -7.90 16.04
N LYS A 51 11.22 -7.79 16.03
CA LYS A 51 10.34 -8.52 16.96
C LYS A 51 9.97 -9.91 16.48
N TYR A 52 9.84 -10.08 15.17
CA TYR A 52 9.30 -11.32 14.57
C TYR A 52 10.20 -11.95 13.51
N GLY A 53 11.34 -11.33 13.15
CA GLY A 53 12.21 -11.83 12.09
C GLY A 53 11.60 -11.72 10.69
N ILE A 54 10.57 -10.88 10.51
CA ILE A 54 9.89 -10.69 9.22
C ILE A 54 10.67 -9.66 8.40
N MET A 55 11.24 -10.07 7.28
CA MET A 55 12.01 -9.17 6.39
C MET A 55 11.15 -8.37 5.42
N GLY A 56 9.89 -8.76 5.22
CA GLY A 56 8.95 -8.08 4.33
C GLY A 56 7.65 -8.84 4.18
N LEU A 57 6.68 -8.23 3.52
CA LEU A 57 5.37 -8.82 3.22
C LEU A 57 5.19 -8.91 1.70
N PRO A 58 5.56 -10.03 1.05
CA PRO A 58 5.40 -10.18 -0.38
C PRO A 58 3.91 -10.31 -0.76
N ILE A 59 3.54 -9.73 -1.89
CA ILE A 59 2.24 -9.95 -2.51
C ILE A 59 2.23 -11.36 -3.11
N VAL A 60 1.37 -12.24 -2.59
CA VAL A 60 1.21 -13.62 -3.09
C VAL A 60 0.14 -13.71 -4.17
N GLU A 61 -0.92 -12.90 -4.06
CA GLU A 61 -2.01 -12.85 -5.03
C GLU A 61 -2.52 -11.42 -5.18
N ALA A 62 -2.83 -11.05 -6.42
CA ALA A 62 -3.45 -9.79 -6.79
C ALA A 62 -4.61 -10.06 -7.75
N LYS A 63 -5.81 -9.56 -7.41
CA LYS A 63 -7.00 -9.66 -8.25
C LYS A 63 -7.66 -8.29 -8.33
N ALA A 64 -8.09 -7.93 -9.54
CA ALA A 64 -8.98 -6.81 -9.79
C ALA A 64 -10.28 -7.36 -10.42
N ARG A 65 -11.40 -6.69 -10.17
CA ARG A 65 -12.70 -7.00 -10.77
C ARG A 65 -13.30 -5.74 -11.37
#